data_AF-A0A1Q3GIW4-F1
#
_entry.id   AF-A0A1Q3GIW4-F1
#
_cell.length_a   1.000
_cell.length_b   1.000
_cell.length_c   1.000
_cell.angle_alpha   90.00
_cell.angle_beta   90.00
_cell.angle_gamma   90.00
#
_symmetry.space_group_name_H-M   'P 1'
#
loop_
_entity.id
_entity.type
_entity.pdbx_description
1 polymer ?
#
loop_
_entity_poly.entity_id
_entity_poly.type
_entity_poly.pdbx_seq_one_letter_code
_entity_poly.pdbx_strand_id
1 'polypeptide(L)'
;MLIRSFFNKLIRLVKGNSDDSVVEDYYRKPSKNDIKNCLASWETFKKMCGNSYVYVKKTGSVLDNFYYKTLVIVEKGNVTKGYQTKHMRNYYPAEFEMGLGGREKENDAKVQQIEEIPLSSEEISSLTTLDIVYSFIKKLPKISYRRNYITFITDNRDLVIHAGYSSKSCVDDCFRGYYISSLTPLKAQHERL
;
A
#
# COMPACT_ATOMS: atom_id res chain seq x y z
N MET A 1 17.97 29.72 -24.76
CA MET A 1 18.09 29.24 -23.37
C MET A 1 16.70 28.79 -22.96
N LEU A 2 16.57 27.59 -22.37
CA LEU A 2 15.35 26.76 -22.18
C LEU A 2 14.97 25.89 -23.38
N ILE A 3 14.52 24.67 -23.09
CA ILE A 3 14.22 23.53 -24.01
C ILE A 3 15.42 22.64 -24.38
N ARG A 4 16.22 22.21 -23.38
CA ARG A 4 17.07 20.99 -23.50
C ARG A 4 17.02 20.03 -22.30
N SER A 5 16.25 20.32 -21.25
CA SER A 5 16.24 19.50 -20.03
C SER A 5 15.11 18.45 -19.93
N PHE A 6 14.16 18.43 -20.87
CA PHE A 6 13.00 17.52 -20.80
C PHE A 6 13.11 16.25 -21.65
N PHE A 7 14.13 16.14 -22.52
CA PHE A 7 14.25 15.02 -23.45
C PHE A 7 15.14 13.85 -22.97
N ASN A 8 15.94 14.03 -21.92
CA ASN A 8 16.74 12.93 -21.36
C ASN A 8 15.97 12.00 -20.42
N LYS A 9 14.68 12.30 -20.13
CA LYS A 9 13.84 11.44 -19.29
C LYS A 9 12.95 10.47 -20.10
N LEU A 10 12.91 10.60 -21.42
CA LEU A 10 12.01 9.82 -22.29
C LEU A 10 12.72 8.87 -23.25
N ILE A 11 14.06 8.89 -23.35
CA ILE A 11 14.85 7.96 -24.17
C ILE A 11 15.58 6.97 -23.25
N ARG A 12 14.82 6.10 -22.59
CA ARG A 12 15.31 4.84 -21.98
C ARG A 12 14.27 3.72 -22.15
N LEU A 13 13.47 3.80 -23.21
CA LEU A 13 12.33 2.90 -23.41
C LEU A 13 12.42 1.97 -24.62
N VAL A 14 13.53 1.95 -25.37
CA VAL A 14 13.68 0.97 -26.46
C VAL A 14 15.15 0.57 -26.61
N LYS A 15 15.62 -0.35 -25.77
CA LYS A 15 16.60 -1.37 -26.15
C LYS A 15 16.32 -2.61 -25.28
N GLY A 16 15.82 -3.66 -25.92
CA GLY A 16 15.70 -4.97 -25.32
C GLY A 16 17.09 -5.48 -24.95
N ASN A 17 17.25 -5.78 -23.68
CA ASN A 17 18.21 -6.73 -23.14
C ASN A 17 17.48 -7.44 -22.01
N SER A 18 17.60 -8.76 -21.95
CA SER A 18 17.21 -9.57 -20.80
C SER A 18 17.97 -9.06 -19.58
N ASP A 19 17.30 -8.26 -18.75
CA ASP A 19 17.92 -7.50 -17.67
C ASP A 19 17.18 -7.82 -16.37
N ASP A 20 17.82 -8.60 -15.49
CA ASP A 20 17.43 -8.83 -14.09
C ASP A 20 17.36 -7.50 -13.28
N SER A 21 17.69 -6.36 -13.90
CA SER A 21 17.67 -5.03 -13.29
C SER A 21 16.28 -4.51 -12.90
N VAL A 22 15.19 -5.03 -13.48
CA VAL A 22 13.83 -4.51 -13.20
C VAL A 22 13.36 -4.89 -11.80
N VAL A 23 13.86 -5.99 -11.24
CA VAL A 23 13.46 -6.48 -9.91
C VAL A 23 14.11 -5.68 -8.77
N GLU A 24 15.28 -5.07 -8.99
CA GLU A 24 16.01 -4.36 -7.93
C GLU A 24 15.36 -3.06 -7.48
N ASP A 25 14.70 -2.31 -8.38
CA ASP A 25 14.14 -1.00 -8.05
C ASP A 25 12.93 -1.09 -7.10
N TYR A 26 12.21 -2.22 -7.08
CA TYR A 26 11.08 -2.44 -6.19
C TYR A 26 11.52 -2.70 -4.74
N TYR A 27 12.67 -3.34 -4.55
CA TYR A 27 13.22 -3.68 -3.24
C TYR A 27 14.24 -2.64 -2.76
N ARG A 28 13.81 -1.38 -2.74
CA ARG A 28 14.64 -0.28 -2.31
C ARG A 28 14.59 -0.08 -0.80
N LYS A 29 15.76 -0.08 -0.16
CA LYS A 29 15.89 0.37 1.22
C LYS A 29 15.47 1.85 1.31
N PRO A 30 14.46 2.21 2.13
CA PRO A 30 14.05 3.59 2.26
C PRO A 30 15.18 4.41 2.89
N SER A 31 15.41 5.60 2.35
CA SER A 31 16.35 6.57 2.92
C SER A 31 15.80 7.12 4.24
N LYS A 32 16.68 7.71 5.07
CA LYS A 32 16.23 8.41 6.29
C LYS A 32 15.27 9.56 5.96
N ASN A 33 15.48 10.22 4.82
CA ASN A 33 14.61 11.31 4.37
C ASN A 33 13.25 10.79 3.91
N ASP A 34 13.21 9.66 3.21
CA ASP A 34 11.96 9.04 2.75
C ASP A 34 11.05 8.73 3.96
N ILE A 35 11.63 8.13 5.00
CA ILE A 35 10.90 7.86 6.25
C ILE A 35 10.51 9.15 6.96
N LYS A 36 11.39 10.15 7.05
CA LYS A 36 11.10 11.42 7.71
C LYS A 36 9.94 12.15 7.03
N ASN A 37 9.95 12.23 5.69
CA ASN A 37 8.92 12.90 4.91
C ASN A 37 7.58 12.18 5.05
N CYS A 38 7.58 10.85 4.94
CA CYS A 38 6.39 10.04 5.10
C CYS A 38 5.74 10.21 6.49
N LEU A 39 6.55 10.25 7.55
CA LEU A 39 6.06 10.50 8.91
C LEU A 39 5.51 11.92 9.08
N ALA A 40 6.15 12.93 8.48
CA ALA A 40 5.66 14.31 8.52
C ALA A 40 4.32 14.46 7.78
N SER A 41 4.18 13.80 6.63
CA SER A 41 2.92 13.76 5.87
C SER A 41 1.81 13.06 6.64
N TRP A 42 2.12 11.96 7.34
CA TRP A 42 1.17 11.31 8.23
C TRP A 42 0.66 12.23 9.34
N GLU A 43 1.57 12.90 10.06
CA GLU A 43 1.19 13.83 11.12
C GLU A 43 0.34 15.00 10.59
N THR A 44 0.64 15.48 9.38
CA THR A 44 -0.13 16.54 8.71
C THR A 44 -1.52 16.04 8.35
N PHE A 45 -1.64 14.89 7.70
CA PHE A 45 -2.91 14.25 7.37
C PHE A 45 -3.76 14.01 8.62
N LYS A 46 -3.15 13.45 9.66
CA LYS A 46 -3.78 13.14 10.95
C LYS A 46 -4.35 14.40 11.61
N LYS A 47 -3.63 15.51 11.60
CA LYS A 47 -4.14 16.80 12.11
C LYS A 47 -5.29 17.33 11.27
N MET A 48 -5.15 17.31 9.94
CA MET A 48 -6.15 17.79 9.00
C MET A 48 -7.50 17.09 9.17
N CYS A 49 -7.51 15.77 9.41
CA CYS A 49 -8.74 15.00 9.53
C CYS A 49 -9.18 14.73 10.98
N GLY A 50 -8.55 15.36 11.98
CA GLY A 50 -8.83 15.09 13.39
C GLY A 50 -8.67 13.60 13.75
N ASN A 51 -7.68 12.94 13.16
CA ASN A 51 -7.42 11.51 13.26
C ASN A 51 -8.61 10.61 12.87
N SER A 52 -9.47 11.10 11.97
CA SER A 52 -10.64 10.38 11.48
C SER A 52 -10.50 10.12 9.98
N TYR A 53 -10.52 8.86 9.56
CA TYR A 53 -10.23 8.47 8.18
C TYR A 53 -10.81 7.10 7.85
N VAL A 54 -10.93 6.84 6.56
CA VAL A 54 -11.18 5.52 6.00
C VAL A 54 -9.94 5.09 5.27
N TYR A 55 -9.50 3.87 5.50
CA TYR A 55 -8.45 3.25 4.70
C TYR A 55 -8.85 1.85 4.29
N VAL A 56 -8.33 1.41 3.15
CA VAL A 56 -8.56 0.05 2.64
C VAL A 56 -7.24 -0.70 2.66
N LYS A 57 -7.21 -1.84 3.36
CA LYS A 57 -6.11 -2.80 3.27
C LYS A 57 -6.44 -3.90 2.27
N LYS A 58 -5.43 -4.39 1.55
CA LYS A 58 -5.55 -5.55 0.65
C LYS A 58 -4.79 -6.72 1.25
N THR A 59 -5.40 -7.90 1.33
CA THR A 59 -4.77 -9.14 1.79
C THR A 59 -5.08 -10.29 0.85
N GLY A 60 -4.14 -11.20 0.62
CA GLY A 60 -4.34 -12.40 -0.19
C GLY A 60 -3.02 -13.10 -0.47
N SER A 61 -3.04 -14.40 -0.75
CA SER A 61 -1.85 -15.16 -1.14
C SER A 61 -1.64 -15.11 -2.65
N VAL A 62 -0.40 -15.06 -3.14
CA VAL A 62 -0.13 -15.12 -4.59
C VAL A 62 -0.69 -16.40 -5.22
N LEU A 63 -0.77 -17.49 -4.44
CA LEU A 63 -1.31 -18.78 -4.86
C LEU A 63 -2.85 -18.79 -4.97
N ASP A 64 -3.54 -17.91 -4.25
CA ASP A 64 -4.99 -17.81 -4.29
C ASP A 64 -5.47 -17.09 -5.55
N ASN A 65 -6.55 -17.56 -6.15
CA ASN A 65 -7.23 -16.87 -7.25
C ASN A 65 -8.13 -15.70 -6.78
N PHE A 66 -8.04 -15.30 -5.51
CA PHE A 66 -8.77 -14.18 -4.94
C PHE A 66 -7.90 -13.35 -3.99
N TYR A 67 -8.45 -12.22 -3.56
CA TYR A 67 -7.91 -11.41 -2.49
C TYR A 67 -9.06 -10.71 -1.75
N TYR A 68 -8.80 -10.23 -0.54
CA TYR A 68 -9.75 -9.44 0.24
C TYR A 68 -9.34 -7.96 0.24
N LYS A 69 -10.33 -7.08 0.10
CA LYS A 69 -10.21 -5.67 0.51
C LYS A 69 -10.95 -5.51 1.83
N THR A 70 -10.28 -4.99 2.84
CA THR A 70 -10.93 -4.62 4.10
C THR A 70 -10.94 -3.11 4.22
N LEU A 71 -12.14 -2.52 4.16
CA LEU A 71 -12.38 -1.13 4.47
C LEU A 71 -12.43 -0.96 5.98
N VAL A 72 -11.65 -0.03 6.51
CA VAL A 72 -11.53 0.23 7.95
C VAL A 72 -11.85 1.69 8.19
N ILE A 73 -12.84 1.94 9.05
CA ILE A 73 -13.28 3.27 9.44
C ILE A 73 -12.69 3.56 10.82
N VAL A 74 -11.90 4.63 10.89
CA VAL A 74 -11.26 5.11 12.11
C VAL A 74 -11.84 6.48 12.44
N GLU A 75 -12.34 6.65 13.65
CA GLU A 75 -12.85 7.92 14.15
C GLU A 75 -12.09 8.32 15.40
N LYS A 76 -11.51 9.53 15.40
CA LYS A 76 -10.69 10.07 16.49
C LYS A 76 -9.61 9.08 16.97
N GLY A 77 -9.03 8.31 16.04
CA GLY A 77 -7.99 7.32 16.33
C GLY A 77 -8.46 5.94 16.77
N ASN A 78 -9.76 5.67 16.81
CA ASN A 78 -10.29 4.35 17.16
C ASN A 78 -10.97 3.70 15.96
N VAL A 79 -10.75 2.41 15.73
CA VAL A 79 -11.51 1.67 14.71
C VAL A 79 -12.96 1.55 15.17
N THR A 80 -13.91 2.08 14.39
CA THR A 80 -15.34 2.03 14.74
C THR A 80 -16.12 1.05 13.87
N LYS A 81 -15.68 0.84 12.63
CA LYS A 81 -16.30 -0.11 11.70
C LYS A 81 -15.27 -0.75 10.78
N GLY A 82 -15.58 -1.94 10.30
CA GLY A 82 -14.83 -2.61 9.27
C GLY A 82 -15.73 -3.44 8.37
N TYR A 83 -15.43 -3.45 7.09
CA TYR A 83 -16.16 -4.20 6.07
C TYR A 83 -15.16 -4.96 5.22
N GLN A 84 -15.46 -6.21 4.91
CA GLN A 84 -14.62 -7.03 4.04
C GLN A 84 -15.35 -7.34 2.74
N THR A 85 -14.59 -7.32 1.66
CA THR A 85 -15.06 -7.70 0.33
C THR A 85 -14.08 -8.69 -0.28
N LYS A 86 -14.59 -9.75 -0.91
CA LYS A 86 -13.78 -10.74 -1.63
C LYS A 86 -13.77 -10.41 -3.11
N HIS A 87 -12.57 -10.39 -3.70
CA HIS A 87 -12.35 -10.05 -5.10
C HIS A 87 -11.64 -11.20 -5.79
N MET A 88 -12.17 -11.67 -6.92
CA MET A 88 -11.49 -12.65 -7.76
C MET A 88 -10.38 -11.97 -8.57
N ARG A 89 -9.25 -12.66 -8.77
CA ARG A 89 -8.21 -12.20 -9.69
C ARG A 89 -8.63 -12.52 -11.12
N ASN A 90 -8.67 -11.51 -11.97
CA ASN A 90 -8.78 -11.71 -13.41
C ASN A 90 -7.43 -12.27 -13.90
N TYR A 91 -7.38 -13.58 -14.17
CA TYR A 91 -6.18 -14.27 -14.63
C TYR A 91 -5.87 -13.83 -16.08
N TYR A 92 -5.02 -12.82 -16.24
CA TYR A 92 -4.34 -12.55 -17.52
C TYR A 92 -2.87 -13.00 -17.37
N PRO A 93 -2.40 -13.99 -18.15
CA PRO A 93 -1.10 -14.64 -17.95
C PRO A 93 0.14 -13.79 -18.31
N ALA A 94 0.01 -12.49 -18.59
CA ALA A 94 1.11 -11.67 -19.11
C ALA A 94 1.67 -10.60 -18.14
N GLU A 95 1.07 -10.39 -16.97
CA GLU A 95 1.51 -9.34 -16.01
C GLU A 95 1.98 -9.90 -14.66
N PHE A 96 2.09 -11.24 -14.55
CA PHE A 96 2.30 -11.98 -13.30
C PHE A 96 3.68 -11.78 -12.65
N GLU A 97 4.61 -11.07 -13.28
CA GLU A 97 5.89 -10.72 -12.64
C GLU A 97 5.83 -9.44 -11.78
N MET A 98 4.73 -8.66 -11.82
CA MET A 98 4.60 -7.41 -11.04
C MET A 98 3.63 -7.57 -9.88
N GLY A 99 4.09 -8.29 -8.85
CA GLY A 99 3.36 -8.56 -7.61
C GLY A 99 2.77 -7.33 -6.93
N LEU A 100 1.51 -7.43 -6.52
CA LEU A 100 0.77 -6.52 -5.60
C LEU A 100 0.84 -4.99 -5.86
N GLY A 101 1.53 -4.54 -6.91
CA GLY A 101 1.78 -3.15 -7.28
C GLY A 101 1.41 -2.84 -8.73
N GLY A 102 0.86 -3.80 -9.47
CA GLY A 102 0.24 -3.53 -10.77
C GLY A 102 -0.90 -2.51 -10.63
N ARG A 103 -0.94 -1.51 -11.52
CA ARG A 103 -2.15 -0.71 -11.71
C ARG A 103 -3.25 -1.68 -12.13
N GLU A 104 -4.26 -1.88 -11.29
CA GLU A 104 -5.52 -2.51 -11.71
C GLU A 104 -6.05 -1.65 -12.87
N LYS A 105 -5.93 -2.15 -14.11
CA LYS A 105 -6.83 -1.70 -15.17
C LYS A 105 -8.17 -2.30 -14.82
N GLU A 106 -9.07 -1.45 -14.35
CA GLU A 106 -10.47 -1.77 -14.15
C GLU A 106 -11.07 -2.05 -15.54
N ASN A 107 -10.83 -3.26 -16.04
CA ASN A 107 -11.52 -3.77 -17.21
C ASN A 107 -12.86 -4.30 -16.70
N ASP A 108 -13.95 -3.88 -17.34
CA ASP A 108 -15.37 -4.20 -17.11
C ASP A 108 -15.73 -5.70 -17.20
N ALA A 109 -14.94 -6.56 -16.58
CA ALA A 109 -15.23 -7.98 -16.44
C ALA A 109 -16.22 -8.14 -15.30
N LYS A 110 -17.52 -8.26 -15.65
CA LYS A 110 -18.64 -8.76 -14.84
C LYS A 110 -18.36 -8.75 -13.33
N VAL A 111 -18.72 -7.65 -12.69
CA VAL A 111 -18.81 -7.49 -11.23
C VAL A 111 -19.69 -8.62 -10.70
N GLN A 112 -19.08 -9.74 -10.29
CA GLN A 112 -19.73 -10.67 -9.37
C GLN A 112 -20.02 -9.84 -8.13
N GLN A 113 -21.29 -9.82 -7.69
CA GLN A 113 -21.76 -9.00 -6.58
C GLN A 113 -20.76 -9.06 -5.42
N ILE A 114 -20.04 -7.96 -5.23
CA ILE A 114 -19.07 -7.83 -4.15
C ILE A 114 -19.91 -7.55 -2.90
N GLU A 115 -20.31 -8.61 -2.21
CA GLU A 115 -21.05 -8.47 -0.95
C GLU A 115 -20.12 -7.87 0.10
N GLU A 116 -20.51 -6.72 0.65
CA GLU A 116 -19.83 -6.12 1.80
C GLU A 116 -20.23 -6.88 3.05
N ILE A 117 -19.30 -7.65 3.60
CA ILE A 117 -19.50 -8.41 4.82
C ILE A 117 -19.08 -7.51 5.99
N PRO A 118 -20.01 -7.07 6.87
CA PRO A 118 -19.65 -6.34 8.06
C PRO A 118 -18.86 -7.26 9.00
N LEU A 119 -17.75 -6.75 9.53
CA LEU A 119 -16.93 -7.51 10.47
C LEU A 119 -17.57 -7.57 11.86
N SER A 120 -17.42 -8.70 12.53
CA SER A 120 -17.80 -8.86 13.94
C SER A 120 -16.98 -7.96 14.86
N SER A 121 -17.45 -7.75 16.10
CA SER A 121 -16.71 -6.94 17.08
C SER A 121 -15.32 -7.50 17.39
N GLU A 122 -15.16 -8.82 17.41
CA GLU A 122 -13.87 -9.48 17.59
C GLU A 122 -12.94 -9.19 16.40
N GLU A 123 -13.42 -9.33 15.17
CA GLU A 123 -12.65 -9.01 13.96
C GLU A 123 -12.28 -7.52 13.91
N ILE A 124 -13.19 -6.62 14.29
CA ILE A 124 -12.93 -5.18 14.39
C ILE A 124 -11.81 -4.92 15.41
N SER A 125 -11.81 -5.60 16.56
CA SER A 125 -10.77 -5.43 17.58
C SER A 125 -9.38 -5.87 17.10
N SER A 126 -9.31 -6.76 16.10
CA SER A 126 -8.07 -7.21 15.47
C SER A 126 -7.54 -6.24 14.40
N LEU A 127 -8.36 -5.28 13.95
CA LEU A 127 -7.95 -4.28 12.98
C LEU A 127 -6.97 -3.29 13.62
N THR A 128 -6.08 -2.77 12.79
CA THR A 128 -5.04 -1.84 13.23
C THR A 128 -5.39 -0.43 12.79
N THR A 129 -4.91 0.57 13.51
CA THR A 129 -4.97 1.96 13.04
C THR A 129 -3.72 2.28 12.23
N LEU A 130 -3.75 3.35 11.45
CA LEU A 130 -2.54 3.81 10.76
C LEU A 130 -1.45 4.25 11.74
N ASP A 131 -1.78 4.64 12.98
CA ASP A 131 -0.75 4.90 14.00
C ASP A 131 0.13 3.68 14.29
N ILE A 132 -0.47 2.47 14.27
CA ILE A 132 0.27 1.21 14.40
C ILE A 132 1.14 0.98 13.15
N VAL A 133 0.58 1.21 11.95
CA VAL A 133 1.31 1.08 10.68
C VAL A 133 2.51 2.02 10.61
N TYR A 134 2.34 3.30 10.94
CA TYR A 134 3.42 4.28 10.94
C TYR A 134 4.44 4.03 12.07
N SER A 135 4.02 3.41 13.18
CA SER A 135 4.95 2.93 14.21
C SER A 135 5.80 1.75 13.73
N PHE A 136 5.26 0.89 12.86
CA PHE A 136 6.04 -0.13 12.16
C PHE A 136 7.02 0.49 11.16
N ILE A 137 6.57 1.46 10.35
CA ILE A 137 7.40 2.14 9.34
C ILE A 137 8.65 2.79 9.97
N LYS A 138 8.51 3.40 11.16
CA LYS A 138 9.64 3.95 11.94
C LYS A 138 10.76 2.93 12.19
N LYS A 139 10.44 1.63 12.21
CA LYS A 139 11.40 0.54 12.48
C LYS A 139 12.05 -0.01 11.21
N LEU A 140 11.47 0.22 10.02
CA LEU A 140 11.98 -0.34 8.75
C LEU A 140 13.45 -0.05 8.48
N PRO A 141 14.00 1.16 8.72
CA PRO A 141 15.42 1.43 8.50
C PRO A 141 16.39 0.56 9.32
N LYS A 142 15.91 -0.04 10.43
CA LYS A 142 16.69 -0.94 11.30
C LYS A 142 16.73 -2.37 10.79
N ILE A 143 15.88 -2.73 9.81
CA ILE A 143 15.86 -4.07 9.22
C ILE A 143 17.05 -4.25 8.28
N SER A 144 17.70 -5.41 8.38
CA SER A 144 18.90 -5.71 7.59
C SER A 144 18.54 -6.07 6.15
N TYR A 145 18.94 -5.21 5.19
CA TYR A 145 18.80 -5.45 3.75
C TYR A 145 19.62 -6.65 3.24
N ARG A 146 20.65 -7.07 4.01
CA ARG A 146 21.44 -8.26 3.66
C ARG A 146 20.62 -9.54 3.78
N ARG A 147 19.67 -9.58 4.71
CA ARG A 147 18.83 -10.75 5.00
C ARG A 147 17.40 -10.62 4.49
N ASN A 148 16.97 -9.42 4.10
CA ASN A 148 15.59 -9.14 3.76
C ASN A 148 15.49 -8.32 2.47
N TYR A 149 14.46 -8.61 1.69
CA TYR A 149 13.91 -7.69 0.69
C TYR A 149 13.02 -6.69 1.42
N ILE A 150 13.23 -5.38 1.21
CA ILE A 150 12.47 -4.32 1.87
C ILE A 150 11.71 -3.55 0.81
N THR A 151 10.41 -3.34 1.04
CA THR A 151 9.54 -2.55 0.17
C THR A 151 9.07 -1.33 0.93
N PHE A 152 9.15 -0.16 0.30
CA PHE A 152 8.62 1.09 0.83
C PHE A 152 8.17 1.98 -0.33
N ILE A 153 6.87 2.15 -0.46
CA ILE A 153 6.21 2.88 -1.55
C ILE A 153 5.18 3.82 -0.94
N THR A 154 5.21 5.07 -1.38
CA THR A 154 4.27 6.12 -0.99
C THR A 154 3.45 6.59 -2.18
N ASP A 155 2.31 7.22 -1.90
CA ASP A 155 1.53 7.97 -2.89
C ASP A 155 2.14 9.34 -3.17
N ASN A 156 1.46 10.15 -3.99
CA ASN A 156 1.86 11.52 -4.33
C ASN A 156 1.72 12.53 -3.16
N ARG A 157 1.22 12.11 -2.00
CA ARG A 157 1.13 12.88 -0.75
C ARG A 157 2.19 12.41 0.26
N ASP A 158 3.12 11.54 -0.15
CA ASP A 158 4.08 10.85 0.69
C ASP A 158 3.44 9.97 1.78
N LEU A 159 2.18 9.56 1.61
CA LEU A 159 1.52 8.61 2.52
C LEU A 159 1.79 7.19 2.05
N VAL A 160 1.98 6.26 2.98
CA VAL A 160 2.35 4.88 2.65
C VAL A 160 1.24 4.14 1.89
N ILE A 161 1.61 3.52 0.77
CA ILE A 161 0.78 2.55 0.04
C ILE A 161 1.26 1.14 0.35
N HIS A 162 2.57 0.90 0.39
CA HIS A 162 3.14 -0.42 0.62
C HIS A 162 4.42 -0.32 1.43
N ALA A 163 4.47 -0.96 2.59
CA ALA A 163 5.66 -0.94 3.43
C ALA A 163 5.83 -2.26 4.18
N GLY A 164 7.00 -2.86 4.06
CA GLY A 164 7.30 -4.12 4.72
C GLY A 164 8.60 -4.74 4.29
N TYR A 165 8.78 -5.99 4.66
CA TYR A 165 9.93 -6.78 4.27
C TYR A 165 9.63 -8.28 4.25
N SER A 166 10.39 -9.00 3.43
CA SER A 166 10.40 -10.48 3.38
C SER A 166 11.82 -10.97 3.59
N SER A 167 11.99 -12.08 4.31
CA SER A 167 13.30 -12.74 4.40
C SER A 167 13.71 -13.23 3.01
N LYS A 168 14.99 -13.06 2.64
CA LYS A 168 15.54 -13.59 1.38
C LYS A 168 15.56 -15.11 1.32
N SER A 169 15.54 -15.77 2.48
CA SER A 169 15.49 -17.22 2.61
C SER A 169 14.07 -17.76 2.76
N CYS A 170 13.05 -16.92 2.57
CA CYS A 170 11.67 -17.35 2.66
C CYS A 170 11.27 -18.11 1.39
N VAL A 171 10.58 -19.24 1.57
CA VAL A 171 10.06 -20.06 0.47
C VAL A 171 8.59 -19.75 0.17
N ASP A 172 7.78 -19.34 1.17
CA ASP A 172 6.36 -19.01 0.96
C ASP A 172 5.80 -18.01 2.00
N ASP A 173 4.91 -17.11 1.55
CA ASP A 173 4.09 -16.15 2.33
C ASP A 173 4.74 -15.48 3.57
N CYS A 174 6.01 -15.06 3.50
CA CYS A 174 6.70 -14.39 4.63
C CYS A 174 6.65 -12.87 4.64
N PHE A 175 5.87 -12.21 3.77
CA PHE A 175 5.86 -10.76 3.75
C PHE A 175 5.30 -10.21 5.06
N ARG A 176 6.11 -9.39 5.74
CA ARG A 176 5.74 -8.70 6.97
C ARG A 176 5.60 -7.22 6.67
N GLY A 177 4.36 -6.75 6.61
CA GLY A 177 4.09 -5.36 6.31
C GLY A 177 2.63 -5.06 6.10
N TYR A 178 2.40 -3.92 5.46
CA TYR A 178 1.08 -3.36 5.24
C TYR A 178 0.97 -2.89 3.79
N TYR A 179 -0.19 -3.18 3.21
CA TYR A 179 -0.62 -2.67 1.93
C TYR A 179 -1.91 -1.89 2.09
N ILE A 180 -1.89 -0.60 1.78
CA ILE A 180 -3.00 0.34 1.86
C ILE A 180 -3.33 0.75 0.43
N SER A 181 -4.47 0.28 -0.08
CA SER A 181 -4.91 0.60 -1.45
C SER A 181 -5.55 1.97 -1.56
N SER A 182 -6.14 2.48 -0.47
CA SER A 182 -6.72 3.82 -0.43
C SER A 182 -6.73 4.39 0.99
N LEU A 183 -6.66 5.72 1.07
CA LEU A 183 -6.71 6.48 2.31
C LEU A 183 -7.41 7.82 2.07
N THR A 184 -8.54 8.00 2.73
CA THR A 184 -9.44 9.15 2.58
C THR A 184 -9.77 9.73 3.96
N PRO A 185 -9.66 11.06 4.16
CA PRO A 185 -10.06 11.67 5.42
C PRO A 185 -11.59 11.57 5.60
N LEU A 186 -12.05 11.25 6.80
CA LEU A 186 -13.43 11.52 7.18
C LEU A 186 -13.50 13.02 7.44
N LYS A 187 -14.34 13.75 6.70
CA LYS A 187 -14.50 15.18 6.94
C LYS A 187 -14.85 15.39 8.41
N ALA A 188 -14.11 16.26 9.09
CA ALA A 188 -14.51 16.68 10.42
C ALA A 188 -15.91 17.28 10.32
N GLN A 189 -16.85 16.84 11.16
CA GLN A 189 -18.23 17.36 11.18
C GLN A 189 -18.33 18.82 11.68
N HIS A 190 -17.29 19.63 11.54
CA HIS A 190 -17.22 21.01 12.04
C HIS A 190 -16.89 22.01 10.92
N GLU A 191 -17.82 22.15 9.97
CA GLU A 191 -18.03 23.39 9.20
C GLU A 191 -19.54 23.64 9.08
N ARG A 192 -20.23 23.65 10.22
CA ARG A 192 -21.54 24.29 10.39
C ARG A 192 -21.49 25.17 11.64
N LEU A 193 -20.95 26.37 11.47
CA LEU A 193 -21.30 27.56 12.24
C LEU A 193 -21.28 28.74 11.27
#